data_AF-A0A9D5GYZ0-F1
#
_entry.id   AF-A0A9D5GYZ0-F1
#
_cell.length_a   1.000
_cell.length_b   1.000
_cell.length_c   1.000
_cell.angle_alpha   90.00
_cell.angle_beta   90.00
_cell.angle_gamma   90.00
#
_symmetry.space_group_name_H-M   'P 1'
#
loop_
_entity.id
_entity.type
_entity.pdbx_description
1 polymer ?
#
loop_
_entity_poly.entity_id
_entity_poly.type
_entity_poly.pdbx_seq_one_letter_code
_entity_poly.pdbx_strand_id
1 'polypeptide(L)'
;MVNKMHRSLSFFVIYALVIAVQLMQVEAKPSPCNVILGSCFTDNCSKKCMDYRGNSILLSSNCNFYNLCTCEYDKPPAGRSCTVGMGLCTDICGESCCDGNCKGRYMNTGTGVCVHDYDLYFCKCVYLR
;
A
#
# COMPACT_ATOMS: atom_id res chain seq x y z
N MET A 1 7.42 -55.35 16.54
CA MET A 1 6.40 -54.32 16.22
C MET A 1 6.93 -52.92 16.53
N VAL A 2 8.00 -52.46 15.85
CA VAL A 2 8.63 -51.14 16.12
C VAL A 2 8.54 -50.22 14.89
N ASN A 3 8.50 -50.79 13.69
CA ASN A 3 8.52 -50.02 12.44
C ASN A 3 7.20 -49.31 12.08
N LYS A 4 6.06 -49.73 12.66
CA LYS A 4 4.75 -49.12 12.37
C LYS A 4 4.53 -47.82 13.16
N MET A 5 5.09 -47.76 14.38
CA MET A 5 5.00 -46.62 15.29
C MET A 5 5.86 -45.44 14.81
N HIS A 6 7.06 -45.73 14.29
CA HIS A 6 7.98 -44.73 13.74
C HIS A 6 7.41 -44.06 12.47
N ARG A 7 6.75 -44.85 11.60
CA ARG A 7 6.11 -44.33 10.39
C ARG A 7 4.97 -43.37 10.72
N SER A 8 4.14 -43.72 11.71
CA SER A 8 3.02 -42.89 12.18
C SER A 8 3.50 -41.55 12.72
N LEU A 9 4.51 -41.54 13.58
CA LEU A 9 5.11 -40.32 14.15
C LEU A 9 5.66 -39.38 13.08
N SER A 10 6.30 -39.92 12.03
CA SER A 10 6.79 -39.12 10.91
C SER A 10 5.67 -38.38 10.16
N PHE A 11 4.51 -39.02 9.96
CA PHE A 11 3.36 -38.36 9.33
C PHE A 11 2.79 -37.23 10.20
N PHE A 12 2.71 -37.43 11.52
CA PHE A 12 2.26 -36.38 12.44
C PHE A 12 3.19 -35.17 12.46
N VAL A 13 4.51 -35.39 12.42
CA VAL A 13 5.50 -34.30 12.37
C VAL A 13 5.38 -33.51 11.07
N ILE A 14 5.26 -34.18 9.92
CA ILE A 14 5.07 -33.51 8.62
C ILE A 14 3.76 -32.72 8.62
N TYR A 15 2.68 -33.29 9.13
CA TYR A 15 1.39 -32.62 9.21
C TYR A 15 1.41 -31.39 10.12
N ALA A 16 2.06 -31.48 11.29
CA ALA A 16 2.25 -30.35 12.20
C ALA A 16 3.09 -29.23 11.56
N LEU A 17 4.13 -29.57 10.78
CA LEU A 17 4.92 -28.59 10.04
C LEU A 17 4.10 -27.90 8.95
N VAL A 18 3.26 -28.63 8.21
CA VAL A 18 2.37 -28.03 7.21
C VAL A 18 1.37 -27.07 7.86
N ILE A 19 0.76 -27.44 9.00
CA ILE A 19 -0.15 -26.55 9.74
C ILE A 19 0.60 -25.31 10.26
N ALA A 20 1.81 -25.46 10.78
CA ALA A 20 2.61 -24.33 11.26
C ALA A 20 2.97 -23.35 10.13
N VAL A 21 3.32 -23.86 8.94
CA VAL A 21 3.60 -23.03 7.76
C VAL A 21 2.36 -22.29 7.27
N GLN A 22 1.17 -22.92 7.35
CA GLN A 22 -0.09 -22.26 6.99
C GLN A 22 -0.48 -21.17 8.01
N LEU A 23 -0.20 -21.38 9.30
CA LEU A 23 -0.47 -20.39 10.36
C LEU A 23 0.44 -19.16 10.29
N MET A 24 1.70 -19.33 9.87
CA MET A 24 2.66 -18.21 9.74
C MET A 24 2.33 -17.25 8.59
N GLN A 25 1.46 -17.62 7.65
CA GLN A 25 1.05 -16.76 6.53
C GLN A 25 -0.10 -15.81 6.88
N VAL A 26 -0.66 -15.89 8.10
CA VAL A 26 -1.89 -15.17 8.46
C VAL A 26 -1.64 -13.81 9.10
N GLU A 27 -0.41 -13.51 9.54
CA GLU A 27 -0.03 -12.15 9.91
C GLU A 27 0.47 -11.39 8.69
N ALA A 28 -0.37 -11.29 7.66
CA ALA A 28 -0.15 -10.32 6.60
C ALA A 28 -0.13 -8.94 7.26
N LYS A 29 1.06 -8.37 7.47
CA LYS A 29 1.21 -6.97 7.87
C LYS A 29 0.28 -6.18 6.95
N PRO A 30 -0.68 -5.42 7.49
CA PRO A 30 -1.64 -4.73 6.65
C PRO A 30 -0.85 -3.82 5.70
N SER A 31 -1.27 -3.73 4.43
CA SER A 31 -0.53 -3.05 3.37
C SER A 31 -0.49 -1.54 3.60
N PRO A 32 0.67 -0.88 3.61
CA PRO A 32 0.81 0.52 4.05
C PRO A 32 -0.11 1.53 3.32
N CYS A 33 -0.47 2.62 4.02
CA CYS A 33 -1.33 3.69 3.51
C CYS A 33 -0.46 4.81 2.97
N ASN A 34 -0.48 5.02 1.67
CA ASN A 34 0.24 6.13 1.05
C ASN A 34 -0.61 7.40 1.10
N VAL A 35 0.02 8.57 1.19
CA VAL A 35 -0.62 9.88 1.04
C VAL A 35 0.31 10.81 0.26
N ILE A 36 -0.22 11.55 -0.71
CA ILE A 36 0.53 12.61 -1.42
C ILE A 36 0.20 13.94 -0.76
N LEU A 37 1.21 14.66 -0.27
CA LEU A 37 1.04 15.92 0.50
C LEU A 37 1.62 17.16 -0.17
N GLY A 38 2.21 17.04 -1.36
CA GLY A 38 2.85 18.18 -1.98
C GLY A 38 3.82 17.85 -3.07
N SER A 39 4.46 18.90 -3.57
CA SER A 39 5.77 18.83 -4.20
C SER A 39 6.87 18.90 -3.14
N CYS A 40 8.02 18.28 -3.42
CA CYS A 40 9.25 18.37 -2.65
C CYS A 40 10.13 19.57 -3.02
N PHE A 41 9.78 20.36 -4.05
CA PHE A 41 10.55 21.53 -4.44
C PHE A 41 10.51 22.66 -3.39
N THR A 42 9.40 22.78 -2.65
CA THR A 42 9.17 23.90 -1.75
C THR A 42 9.39 23.55 -0.28
N ASP A 43 9.27 22.28 0.11
CA ASP A 43 9.14 21.89 1.52
C ASP A 43 9.87 20.59 1.85
N ASN A 44 10.31 20.47 3.11
CA ASN A 44 10.84 19.22 3.64
C ASN A 44 9.72 18.18 3.78
N CYS A 45 9.72 17.19 2.88
CA CYS A 45 8.69 16.16 2.83
C CYS A 45 8.59 15.35 4.13
N SER A 46 9.72 15.00 4.75
CA SER A 46 9.73 14.27 6.02
C SER A 46 9.02 15.04 7.13
N LYS A 47 9.27 16.36 7.21
CA LYS A 47 8.57 17.24 8.16
C LYS A 47 7.06 17.27 7.88
N LYS A 48 6.64 17.48 6.63
CA LYS A 48 5.21 17.46 6.24
C LYS A 48 4.52 16.16 6.61
N CYS A 49 5.16 15.03 6.35
CA CYS A 49 4.60 13.72 6.72
C CYS A 49 4.47 13.57 8.24
N MET A 50 5.48 14.02 9.01
CA MET A 50 5.42 13.98 10.47
C MET A 50 4.29 14.85 11.04
N ASP A 51 4.07 16.03 10.45
CA ASP A 51 3.00 16.95 10.88
C ASP A 51 1.60 16.42 10.51
N TYR A 52 1.48 15.67 9.40
CA TYR A 52 0.20 15.17 8.90
C TYR A 52 -0.27 13.84 9.54
N ARG A 53 0.65 13.06 10.12
CA ARG A 53 0.41 11.66 10.55
C ARG A 53 -0.75 11.46 11.53
N GLY A 54 -1.10 12.49 12.31
CA GLY A 54 -2.06 12.35 13.41
C GLY A 54 -1.66 11.23 14.37
N ASN A 55 -2.52 10.23 14.51
CA ASN A 55 -2.30 9.03 15.35
C ASN A 55 -1.71 7.83 14.59
N SER A 56 -1.29 8.02 13.35
CA SER A 56 -0.60 7.00 12.55
C SER A 56 0.91 7.07 12.74
N ILE A 57 1.56 5.92 12.57
CA ILE A 57 3.01 5.79 12.56
C ILE A 57 3.49 6.07 11.13
N LEU A 58 4.40 7.04 11.00
CA LEU A 58 5.11 7.28 9.74
C LEU A 58 6.12 6.15 9.51
N LEU A 59 5.91 5.38 8.45
CA LEU A 59 6.81 4.30 8.02
C LEU A 59 7.90 4.82 7.11
N SER A 60 7.54 5.68 6.15
CA SER A 60 8.48 6.28 5.21
C SER A 60 7.97 7.61 4.67
N SER A 61 8.90 8.45 4.20
CA SER A 61 8.60 9.67 3.43
C SER A 61 9.58 9.75 2.28
N ASN A 62 9.11 9.96 1.05
CA ASN A 62 9.97 10.02 -0.13
C ASN A 62 9.48 11.04 -1.16
N CYS A 63 10.39 11.41 -2.07
CA CYS A 63 10.17 12.37 -3.15
C CYS A 63 10.42 11.75 -4.54
N ASN A 64 10.46 10.41 -4.62
CA ASN A 64 11.07 9.73 -5.77
C ASN A 64 10.19 9.80 -7.04
N PHE A 65 8.87 9.87 -6.88
CA PHE A 65 7.95 9.87 -8.00
C PHE A 65 7.56 11.31 -8.35
N TYR A 66 8.12 11.82 -9.45
CA TYR A 66 7.85 13.16 -9.99
C TYR A 66 8.03 14.30 -8.98
N ASN A 67 8.96 14.17 -8.03
CA ASN A 67 9.14 15.12 -6.91
C ASN A 67 7.88 15.33 -6.06
N LEU A 68 6.95 14.38 -6.05
CA LEU A 68 5.79 14.40 -5.17
C LEU A 68 6.19 13.88 -3.80
N CYS A 69 5.87 14.66 -2.77
CA CYS A 69 6.02 14.24 -1.38
C CYS A 69 5.00 13.15 -1.06
N THR A 70 5.49 11.91 -0.98
CA THR A 70 4.69 10.73 -0.66
C THR A 70 5.04 10.24 0.73
N CYS A 71 4.03 10.13 1.58
CA CYS A 71 4.13 9.64 2.95
C CYS A 71 3.50 8.26 3.06
N GLU A 72 4.15 7.36 3.79
CA GLU A 72 3.68 6.00 4.00
C GLU A 72 3.38 5.79 5.49
N TYR A 73 2.15 5.38 5.79
CA TYR A 73 1.68 5.18 7.16
C TYR A 73 1.23 3.75 7.43
N ASP A 74 1.35 3.33 8.69
CA ASP A 74 0.86 2.04 9.18
C ASP A 74 -0.66 1.89 9.02
N LYS A 75 -1.40 2.98 9.07
CA LYS A 75 -2.86 3.06 8.89
C LYS A 75 -3.28 4.44 8.38
N PRO A 76 -4.52 4.60 7.89
CA PRO A 76 -4.96 5.88 7.35
C PRO A 76 -4.92 7.02 8.39
N PRO A 77 -4.17 8.11 8.13
CA PRO A 77 -3.97 9.19 9.09
C PRO A 77 -5.27 9.95 9.33
N ALA A 78 -5.65 10.05 10.62
CA ALA A 78 -6.84 10.77 11.08
C ALA A 78 -8.15 10.38 10.39
N GLY A 79 -8.32 9.09 10.06
CA GLY A 79 -9.55 8.57 9.43
C GLY A 79 -9.76 9.01 7.97
N ARG A 80 -8.72 9.56 7.33
CA ARG A 80 -8.75 9.97 5.92
C ARG A 80 -8.50 8.78 5.00
N SER A 81 -8.93 8.87 3.74
CA SER A 81 -8.58 7.88 2.73
C SER A 81 -7.10 7.93 2.37
N CYS A 82 -6.56 6.78 1.93
CA CYS A 82 -5.21 6.71 1.39
C CYS A 82 -5.20 7.23 -0.05
N THR A 83 -4.06 7.79 -0.47
CA THR A 83 -3.85 8.28 -1.83
C THR A 83 -2.49 7.87 -2.39
N VAL A 84 -2.45 7.44 -3.64
CA VAL A 84 -1.19 7.15 -4.34
C VAL A 84 -1.24 7.67 -5.78
N GLY A 85 -0.10 8.11 -6.30
CA GLY A 85 0.05 8.46 -7.70
C GLY A 85 0.32 7.19 -8.51
N MET A 86 -0.42 6.99 -9.60
CA MET A 86 -0.28 5.81 -10.46
C MET A 86 0.43 6.08 -11.79
N GLY A 87 0.95 7.28 -11.98
CA GLY A 87 1.64 7.72 -13.20
C GLY A 87 1.01 8.98 -13.79
N LEU A 88 1.59 9.49 -14.87
CA LEU A 88 1.05 10.65 -15.59
C LEU A 88 -0.21 10.27 -16.34
N CYS A 89 -1.17 11.20 -16.39
CA CYS A 89 -2.28 11.08 -17.32
C CYS A 89 -1.86 11.65 -18.67
N THR A 90 -2.17 10.91 -19.73
CA THR A 90 -1.83 11.27 -21.11
C THR A 90 -3.04 11.03 -22.01
N ASP A 91 -2.89 11.30 -23.29
CA ASP A 91 -3.84 10.88 -24.33
C ASP A 91 -4.04 9.36 -24.37
N ILE A 92 -3.00 8.58 -24.04
CA ILE A 92 -3.06 7.12 -23.96
C ILE A 92 -3.77 6.66 -22.67
N CYS A 93 -3.50 7.31 -21.54
CA CYS A 93 -4.11 6.97 -20.25
C CYS A 93 -4.82 8.17 -19.64
N GLY A 94 -6.07 8.39 -20.06
CA GLY A 94 -6.98 9.38 -19.47
C GLY A 94 -7.77 8.82 -18.28
N GLU A 95 -8.87 9.48 -17.95
CA GLU A 95 -9.71 9.19 -16.77
C GLU A 95 -10.10 7.71 -16.61
N SER A 96 -10.63 7.09 -17.67
CA SER A 96 -11.10 5.69 -17.61
C SER A 96 -9.95 4.69 -17.39
N CYS A 97 -8.78 4.95 -17.99
CA CYS A 97 -7.57 4.16 -17.78
C CYS A 97 -7.08 4.32 -16.34
N CYS A 98 -7.04 5.55 -15.82
CA CYS A 98 -6.67 5.85 -14.45
C CYS A 98 -7.57 5.13 -13.44
N ASP A 99 -8.89 5.27 -13.58
CA ASP A 99 -9.87 4.62 -12.69
C ASP A 99 -9.80 3.08 -12.79
N GLY A 100 -9.67 2.54 -14.00
CA GLY A 100 -9.52 1.10 -14.22
C GLY A 100 -8.27 0.53 -13.53
N ASN A 101 -7.13 1.22 -13.66
CA ASN A 101 -5.89 0.84 -12.99
C ASN A 101 -6.03 0.90 -11.46
N CYS A 102 -6.69 1.94 -10.95
CA CYS A 102 -6.98 2.11 -9.53
C CYS A 102 -7.81 0.97 -8.96
N LYS A 103 -8.94 0.66 -9.60
CA LYS A 103 -9.83 -0.43 -9.20
C LYS A 103 -9.16 -1.80 -9.32
N GLY A 104 -8.27 -1.97 -10.30
CA GLY A 104 -7.46 -3.18 -10.44
C GLY A 104 -6.46 -3.36 -9.30
N ARG A 105 -5.84 -2.27 -8.83
CA ARG A 105 -4.85 -2.31 -7.73
C ARG A 105 -5.49 -2.37 -6.35
N TYR A 106 -6.57 -1.62 -6.14
CA TYR A 106 -7.29 -1.51 -4.87
C TYR A 106 -8.74 -1.96 -5.09
N MET A 107 -8.93 -3.28 -5.17
CA MET A 107 -10.24 -3.87 -5.47
C MET A 107 -11.32 -3.37 -4.51
N ASN A 108 -12.46 -2.98 -5.07
CA ASN A 108 -13.67 -2.52 -4.37
C ASN A 108 -13.57 -1.18 -3.60
N THR A 109 -12.37 -0.65 -3.35
CA THR A 109 -12.19 0.60 -2.60
C THR A 109 -11.47 1.70 -3.38
N GLY A 110 -10.75 1.33 -4.44
CA GLY A 110 -10.00 2.24 -5.29
C GLY A 110 -10.88 3.03 -6.24
N THR A 111 -10.61 4.32 -6.37
CA THR A 111 -11.15 5.18 -7.42
C THR A 111 -10.01 6.05 -7.94
N GLY A 112 -9.86 6.09 -9.27
CA GLY A 112 -8.83 6.88 -9.93
C GLY A 112 -9.44 8.12 -10.59
N VAL A 113 -8.71 9.22 -10.50
CA VAL A 113 -9.03 10.45 -11.23
C VAL A 113 -7.76 11.12 -11.72
N CYS A 114 -7.79 11.67 -12.93
CA CYS A 114 -6.70 12.48 -13.44
C CYS A 114 -6.81 13.90 -12.86
N VAL A 115 -5.77 14.33 -12.15
CA VAL A 115 -5.74 15.65 -11.50
C VAL A 115 -4.57 16.48 -12.01
N HIS A 116 -4.76 17.79 -12.02
CA HIS A 116 -3.70 18.75 -12.28
C HIS A 116 -3.27 19.40 -10.96
N ASP A 117 -2.32 18.77 -10.27
CA ASP A 117 -1.80 19.21 -8.98
C ASP A 117 -0.26 19.25 -9.05
N TYR A 118 0.36 20.22 -8.38
CA TYR A 118 1.83 20.34 -8.27
C TYR A 118 2.55 20.41 -9.62
N ASP A 119 1.97 21.15 -10.58
CA ASP A 119 2.45 21.29 -11.97
C ASP A 119 2.54 19.97 -12.75
N LEU A 120 1.76 18.96 -12.33
CA LEU A 120 1.70 17.65 -12.96
C LEU A 120 0.27 17.26 -13.25
N TYR A 121 0.05 16.70 -14.45
CA TYR A 121 -1.18 16.01 -14.78
C TYR A 121 -1.01 14.51 -14.55
N PHE A 122 -1.54 13.99 -13.45
CA PHE A 122 -1.27 12.61 -13.02
C PHE A 122 -2.52 11.89 -12.50
N CYS A 123 -2.47 10.57 -12.58
CA CYS A 123 -3.51 9.69 -12.07
C CYS A 123 -3.38 9.58 -10.55
N LYS A 124 -4.33 10.18 -9.84
CA LYS A 124 -4.44 10.11 -8.39
C LYS A 124 -5.44 9.03 -8.02
N CYS A 125 -4.96 8.04 -7.29
CA CYS A 125 -5.75 6.95 -6.78
C CYS A 125 -6.14 7.19 -5.33
N VAL A 126 -7.44 7.22 -5.02
CA VAL A 126 -7.94 7.27 -3.65
C VAL A 126 -8.48 5.89 -3.29
N TYR A 127 -8.14 5.39 -2.11
CA TYR A 127 -8.58 4.07 -1.66
C TYR A 127 -8.83 4.01 -0.15
N LEU A 128 -9.72 3.11 0.24
CA LEU A 128 -9.94 2.75 1.64
C LEU A 128 -9.08 1.56 2.01
N ARG A 129 -8.64 1.54 3.27
CA ARG A 129 -7.89 0.47 3.90
C ARG A 129 -8.53 0.11 5.22
#